data_AF-A0A5S3W1Q1-F1
#
_entry.id   AF-A0A5S3W1Q1-F1
#
_cell.length_a   1.000
_cell.length_b   1.000
_cell.length_c   1.000
_cell.angle_alpha   90.00
_cell.angle_beta   90.00
_cell.angle_gamma   90.00
#
_symmetry.space_group_name_H-M   'P 1'
#
loop_
_entity.id
_entity.type
_entity.pdbx_description
1 polymer ?
#
loop_
_entity_poly.entity_id
_entity_poly.type
_entity_poly.pdbx_seq_one_letter_code
_entity_poly.pdbx_strand_id
1 'polypeptide(L)'
;INEVLQYEQTLYRILMVFDYYVLWIKVHDDKAFPELVEITELEQGFQDEVLKRAADPYSDIATVIPEAGSTAQLKRDANYAAIKPLVELENCYEPKARGKVVNQIVAETGKTKQSIYRFARRYCQRG
;
A
#
# COMPACT_ATOMS: atom_id res chain seq x y z
N ILE A 1 4.52 7.87 -7.89
CA ILE A 1 4.12 6.59 -7.23
C ILE A 1 5.25 6.17 -6.29
N ASN A 2 4.93 5.57 -5.13
CA ASN A 2 5.85 5.21 -4.03
C ASN A 2 6.53 6.37 -3.30
N GLU A 3 6.22 7.61 -3.64
CA GLU A 3 6.64 8.79 -2.88
C GLU A 3 5.99 8.79 -1.49
N VAL A 4 6.75 9.22 -0.48
CA VAL A 4 6.27 9.37 0.91
C VAL A 4 6.09 10.85 1.22
N LEU A 5 4.88 11.19 1.64
CA LEU A 5 4.49 12.51 2.08
C LEU A 5 4.31 12.50 3.59
N GLN A 6 4.72 13.57 4.25
CA GLN A 6 4.37 13.86 5.64
C GLN A 6 3.28 14.91 5.64
N TYR A 7 2.09 14.53 6.12
CA TYR A 7 0.99 15.44 6.42
C TYR A 7 0.88 15.53 7.94
N GLU A 8 1.10 16.73 8.48
CA GLU A 8 1.28 16.96 9.91
C GLU A 8 2.37 16.04 10.53
N GLN A 9 1.97 15.06 11.35
CA GLN A 9 2.86 14.07 11.99
C GLN A 9 2.73 12.66 11.40
N THR A 10 1.92 12.49 10.35
CA THR A 10 1.63 11.18 9.75
C THR A 10 2.31 11.04 8.39
N LEU A 11 3.00 9.92 8.19
CA LEU A 11 3.56 9.56 6.89
C LEU A 11 2.53 8.81 6.06
N TYR A 12 2.40 9.20 4.80
CA TYR A 12 1.55 8.59 3.79
C TYR A 12 2.39 8.19 2.58
N ARG A 13 2.15 7.01 2.01
CA ARG A 13 2.74 6.61 0.73
C ARG A 13 1.72 6.73 -0.39
N ILE A 14 2.13 7.33 -1.50
CA ILE A 14 1.36 7.38 -2.74
C ILE A 14 1.39 6.00 -3.43
N LEU A 15 0.22 5.39 -3.60
CA LEU A 15 0.05 4.11 -4.27
C LEU A 15 -0.30 4.27 -5.75
N MET A 16 -1.23 5.18 -6.07
CA MET A 16 -1.69 5.46 -7.44
C MET A 16 -2.07 6.93 -7.55
N VAL A 17 -2.03 7.45 -8.79
CA VAL A 17 -2.44 8.82 -9.13
C VAL A 17 -3.51 8.71 -10.23
N PHE A 18 -4.64 9.35 -9.99
CA PHE A 18 -5.74 9.53 -10.94
C PHE A 18 -5.77 10.99 -11.39
N ASP A 19 -6.70 11.35 -12.28
CA ASP A 19 -6.80 12.72 -12.83
C ASP A 19 -7.01 13.79 -11.75
N TYR A 20 -7.79 13.48 -10.70
CA TYR A 20 -8.17 14.43 -9.64
C TYR A 20 -7.80 13.96 -8.23
N TYR A 21 -7.39 12.70 -8.09
CA TYR A 21 -7.18 12.07 -6.80
C TYR A 21 -5.84 11.36 -6.74
N VAL A 22 -5.32 11.26 -5.54
CA VAL A 22 -4.22 10.38 -5.19
C VAL A 22 -4.76 9.29 -4.27
N LEU A 23 -4.39 8.04 -4.54
CA LEU A 23 -4.58 6.96 -3.58
C LEU A 23 -3.33 6.88 -2.70
N TRP A 24 -3.51 7.06 -1.41
CA TRP A 24 -2.42 6.95 -0.44
C TRP A 24 -2.73 5.99 0.71
N ILE A 25 -1.73 5.65 1.51
CA ILE A 25 -1.89 4.83 2.71
C ILE A 25 -0.97 5.32 3.83
N LYS A 26 -1.46 5.30 5.08
CA LYS A 26 -0.62 5.56 6.26
C LYS A 26 0.50 4.53 6.36
N VAL A 27 1.75 5.00 6.49
CA VAL A 27 2.95 4.17 6.47
C VAL A 27 3.13 3.38 7.78
N HIS A 28 2.72 3.94 8.92
CA HIS A 28 2.93 3.37 10.26
C HIS A 28 1.63 3.04 11.00
N ASP A 29 0.71 2.35 10.34
CA ASP A 29 -0.58 1.93 10.93
C ASP A 29 -0.91 0.47 10.55
N ASP A 30 -1.10 -0.38 11.56
CA ASP A 30 -1.31 -1.82 11.40
C ASP A 30 -2.72 -2.20 10.91
N LYS A 31 -3.61 -1.20 10.82
CA LYS A 31 -5.00 -1.27 10.37
C LYS A 31 -5.27 -0.44 9.11
N ALA A 32 -4.34 0.39 8.65
CA ALA A 32 -4.48 1.31 7.51
C ALA A 32 -4.97 0.69 6.20
N PHE A 33 -5.97 1.29 5.60
CA PHE A 33 -6.39 0.96 4.23
C PHE A 33 -5.97 2.08 3.27
N PRO A 34 -5.92 1.82 1.96
CA PRO A 34 -5.82 2.88 0.96
C PRO A 34 -7.00 3.84 1.06
N GLU A 35 -6.70 5.13 0.95
CA GLU A 35 -7.65 6.25 1.05
C GLU A 35 -7.42 7.19 -0.14
N LEU A 36 -8.49 7.81 -0.64
CA LEU A 36 -8.38 8.85 -1.67
C LEU A 36 -8.19 10.21 -1.00
N VAL A 37 -7.36 11.04 -1.61
CA VAL A 37 -7.20 12.46 -1.30
C VAL A 37 -7.22 13.25 -2.60
N GLU A 38 -7.83 14.43 -2.61
CA GLU A 38 -7.86 15.29 -3.80
C GLU A 38 -6.49 15.89 -4.07
N ILE A 39 -6.10 15.98 -5.35
CA ILE A 39 -4.85 16.62 -5.73
C ILE A 39 -4.81 18.08 -5.27
N THR A 40 -5.94 18.78 -5.36
CA THR A 40 -6.12 20.16 -4.89
C THR A 40 -5.87 20.30 -3.38
N GLU A 41 -6.29 19.32 -2.57
CA GLU A 41 -6.01 19.28 -1.13
C GLU A 41 -4.51 19.12 -0.86
N LEU A 42 -3.83 18.26 -1.63
CA LEU A 42 -2.38 18.10 -1.51
C LEU A 42 -1.64 19.38 -1.93
N GLU A 43 -2.06 20.01 -3.04
CA GLU A 43 -1.49 21.28 -3.51
C GLU A 43 -1.63 22.38 -2.46
N GLN A 44 -2.82 22.53 -1.87
CA GLN A 44 -3.05 23.48 -0.78
C GLN A 44 -2.18 23.14 0.44
N GLY A 45 -2.08 21.86 0.81
CA GLY A 45 -1.23 21.42 1.91
C GLY A 45 0.25 21.76 1.70
N PHE A 46 0.74 21.71 0.46
CA PHE A 46 2.10 22.15 0.13
C PHE A 46 2.26 23.67 0.24
N GLN A 47 1.26 24.44 -0.18
CA GLN A 47 1.26 25.92 -0.07
C GLN A 47 1.24 26.38 1.39
N ASP A 48 0.46 25.69 2.23
CA ASP A 48 0.33 25.99 3.67
C ASP A 48 1.46 25.39 4.52
N GLU A 49 2.43 24.72 3.88
CA GLU A 49 3.57 24.03 4.53
C GLU A 49 3.18 22.94 5.56
N VAL A 50 1.91 22.50 5.56
CA VAL A 50 1.41 21.39 6.40
C VAL A 50 1.66 20.01 5.78
N LEU A 51 1.92 19.98 4.47
CA LEU A 51 2.32 18.82 3.70
C LEU A 51 3.73 19.01 3.16
N LYS A 52 4.58 18.00 3.31
CA LYS A 52 5.94 18.00 2.76
C LYS A 52 6.37 16.62 2.30
N ARG A 53 7.36 16.58 1.41
CA ARG A 53 8.01 15.31 1.03
C ARG A 53 8.85 14.80 2.20
N ALA A 54 8.84 13.49 2.42
CA ALA A 54 9.61 12.84 3.47
C ALA A 54 10.47 11.71 2.89
N ALA A 55 11.57 11.40 3.59
CA ALA A 55 12.35 10.22 3.27
C ALA A 55 11.52 8.95 3.51
N ASP A 56 11.70 7.96 2.64
CA ASP A 56 11.02 6.68 2.77
C ASP A 56 11.65 5.84 3.90
N PRO A 57 10.90 5.52 4.98
CA PRO A 57 11.42 4.73 6.10
C PRO A 57 11.70 3.26 5.74
N TYR A 58 11.33 2.80 4.55
CA TYR A 58 11.55 1.45 4.06
C TYR A 58 12.50 1.36 2.86
N SER A 59 13.14 2.49 2.49
CA SER A 59 14.10 2.56 1.37
C SER A 59 15.22 1.51 1.46
N ASP A 60 15.74 1.24 2.65
CA ASP A 60 16.77 0.22 2.86
C ASP A 60 16.28 -1.21 2.53
N ILE A 61 15.01 -1.51 2.81
CA ILE A 61 14.45 -2.85 2.62
C ILE A 61 14.15 -3.13 1.15
N ALA A 62 13.76 -2.09 0.39
CA ALA A 62 13.51 -2.21 -1.05
C ALA A 62 14.73 -2.71 -1.83
N THR A 63 15.94 -2.47 -1.30
CA THR A 63 17.21 -2.94 -1.90
C THR A 63 17.62 -4.36 -1.50
N VAL A 64 16.92 -4.98 -0.53
CA VAL A 64 17.25 -6.34 -0.07
C VAL A 64 16.66 -7.36 -1.02
N ILE A 65 17.51 -7.95 -1.87
CA ILE A 65 17.14 -9.06 -2.74
C ILE A 65 17.38 -10.36 -1.95
N PRO A 66 16.34 -11.15 -1.66
CA PRO A 66 16.53 -12.46 -1.04
C PRO A 66 17.39 -13.36 -1.93
N GLU A 67 18.23 -14.19 -1.32
CA GLU A 67 19.00 -15.20 -2.03
C GLU A 67 18.09 -16.11 -2.86
N ALA A 68 18.51 -16.41 -4.09
CA ALA A 68 17.76 -17.25 -5.01
C ALA A 68 17.54 -18.66 -4.43
N GLY A 69 16.31 -19.15 -4.46
CA GLY A 69 15.91 -20.44 -3.88
C GLY A 69 15.71 -20.41 -2.37
N SER A 70 15.97 -19.29 -1.68
CA SER A 70 15.80 -19.20 -0.24
C SER A 70 14.32 -19.26 0.19
N THR A 71 14.09 -19.74 1.41
CA THR A 71 12.76 -19.68 2.05
C THR A 71 12.19 -18.24 2.07
N ALA A 72 13.06 -17.23 2.18
CA ALA A 72 12.65 -15.83 2.17
C ALA A 72 12.12 -15.41 0.79
N GLN A 73 12.80 -15.77 -0.30
CA GLN A 73 12.34 -15.52 -1.65
C GLN A 73 10.99 -16.20 -1.91
N LEU A 74 10.89 -17.51 -1.63
CA LEU A 74 9.68 -18.29 -1.88
C LEU A 74 8.47 -17.72 -1.13
N LYS A 75 8.65 -17.30 0.13
CA LYS A 75 7.60 -16.66 0.92
C LYS A 75 7.20 -15.29 0.36
N ARG A 76 8.17 -14.47 -0.07
CA ARG A 76 7.90 -13.17 -0.69
C ARG A 76 7.05 -13.35 -1.95
N ASP A 77 7.50 -14.23 -2.85
CA ASP A 77 6.87 -14.43 -4.16
C ASP A 77 5.47 -15.05 -4.00
N ALA A 78 5.31 -16.04 -3.13
CA ALA A 78 4.00 -16.64 -2.84
C ALA A 78 3.02 -15.67 -2.16
N ASN A 79 3.51 -14.81 -1.27
CA ASN A 79 2.65 -13.79 -0.64
C ASN A 79 2.24 -12.71 -1.64
N TYR A 80 3.16 -12.24 -2.48
CA TYR A 80 2.86 -11.28 -3.54
C TYR A 80 1.85 -11.83 -4.54
N ALA A 81 2.06 -13.05 -5.04
CA ALA A 81 1.13 -13.71 -5.96
C ALA A 81 -0.30 -13.78 -5.39
N ALA A 82 -0.45 -14.06 -4.09
CA ALA A 82 -1.75 -14.10 -3.44
C ALA A 82 -2.44 -12.73 -3.35
N ILE A 83 -1.70 -11.64 -3.13
CA ILE A 83 -2.29 -10.29 -2.97
C ILE A 83 -2.33 -9.48 -4.25
N LYS A 84 -1.66 -9.94 -5.33
CA LYS A 84 -1.58 -9.24 -6.61
C LYS A 84 -2.95 -8.72 -7.10
N PRO A 85 -4.03 -9.53 -7.11
CA PRO A 85 -5.34 -9.05 -7.55
C PRO A 85 -5.93 -7.93 -6.69
N LEU A 86 -5.51 -7.82 -5.42
CA LEU A 86 -5.98 -6.80 -4.50
C LEU A 86 -5.17 -5.50 -4.60
N VAL A 87 -3.85 -5.60 -4.77
CA VAL A 87 -2.97 -4.40 -4.83
C VAL A 87 -3.00 -3.72 -6.20
N GLU A 88 -3.39 -4.44 -7.25
CA GLU A 88 -3.63 -3.89 -8.60
C GLU A 88 -5.07 -3.40 -8.80
N LEU A 89 -5.95 -3.55 -7.80
CA LEU A 89 -7.33 -3.09 -7.87
C LEU A 89 -7.40 -1.58 -7.68
N GLU A 90 -7.73 -0.84 -8.74
CA GLU A 90 -7.83 0.63 -8.74
C GLU A 90 -8.74 1.15 -7.61
N ASN A 91 -9.90 0.52 -7.42
CA ASN A 91 -10.86 0.90 -6.38
C ASN A 91 -10.69 0.10 -5.06
N CYS A 92 -9.48 -0.33 -4.73
CA CYS A 92 -9.21 -1.06 -3.48
C CYS A 92 -9.52 -0.26 -2.20
N TYR A 93 -9.71 1.06 -2.27
CA TYR A 93 -10.21 1.89 -1.17
C TYR A 93 -11.67 1.53 -0.82
N GLU A 94 -12.48 1.12 -1.80
CA GLU A 94 -13.88 0.74 -1.60
C GLU A 94 -13.99 -0.59 -0.82
N PRO A 95 -14.61 -0.61 0.38
CA PRO A 95 -14.72 -1.83 1.18
C PRO A 95 -15.41 -3.00 0.46
N LYS A 96 -16.41 -2.71 -0.38
CA LYS A 96 -17.18 -3.72 -1.12
C LYS A 96 -16.34 -4.36 -2.24
N ALA A 97 -15.63 -3.55 -3.03
CA ALA A 97 -14.76 -4.03 -4.10
C ALA A 97 -13.60 -4.86 -3.51
N ARG A 98 -12.92 -4.31 -2.50
CA ARG A 98 -11.87 -5.01 -1.76
C ARG A 98 -12.36 -6.33 -1.14
N GLY A 99 -13.52 -6.31 -0.48
CA GLY A 99 -14.09 -7.50 0.14
C GLY A 99 -14.38 -8.64 -0.85
N LYS A 100 -14.86 -8.30 -2.05
CA LYS A 100 -15.09 -9.27 -3.13
C LYS A 100 -13.79 -9.96 -3.56
N VAL A 101 -12.75 -9.17 -3.85
CA VAL A 101 -11.44 -9.70 -4.26
C VAL A 101 -10.78 -10.51 -3.14
N VAL A 102 -10.86 -10.04 -1.90
CA VAL A 102 -10.34 -10.78 -0.74
C VAL A 102 -11.02 -12.14 -0.59
N ASN A 103 -12.35 -12.21 -0.74
CA ASN A 103 -13.06 -13.49 -0.65
C ASN A 103 -12.62 -14.46 -1.75
N GLN A 104 -12.36 -13.96 -2.97
CA GLN A 104 -11.82 -14.77 -4.06
C GLN A 104 -10.42 -15.32 -3.71
N ILE A 105 -9.52 -14.46 -3.24
CA ILE A 105 -8.17 -14.86 -2.83
C ILE A 105 -8.22 -15.91 -1.71
N VAL A 106 -9.12 -15.75 -0.73
CA VAL A 106 -9.32 -16.75 0.34
C VAL A 106 -9.71 -18.11 -0.25
N ALA A 107 -10.66 -18.13 -1.19
CA ALA A 107 -11.14 -19.36 -1.81
C ALA A 107 -10.06 -20.07 -2.64
N GLU A 108 -9.23 -19.31 -3.35
CA GLU A 108 -8.18 -19.84 -4.23
C GLU A 108 -6.93 -20.29 -3.46
N THR A 109 -6.57 -19.59 -2.39
CA THR A 109 -5.28 -19.79 -1.69
C THR A 109 -5.39 -20.49 -0.34
N GLY A 110 -6.60 -20.61 0.22
CA GLY A 110 -6.83 -21.12 1.58
C GLY A 110 -6.32 -20.20 2.70
N LYS A 111 -5.77 -19.03 2.38
CA LYS A 111 -5.24 -18.07 3.37
C LYS A 111 -6.39 -17.36 4.08
N THR A 112 -6.16 -16.94 5.33
CA THR A 112 -7.15 -16.16 6.07
C THR A 112 -7.24 -14.72 5.55
N LYS A 113 -8.42 -14.09 5.68
CA LYS A 113 -8.61 -12.65 5.40
C LYS A 113 -7.58 -11.78 6.13
N GLN A 114 -7.30 -12.12 7.39
CA GLN A 114 -6.31 -11.42 8.20
C GLN A 114 -4.91 -11.46 7.55
N SER A 115 -4.51 -12.62 7.02
CA SER A 115 -3.21 -12.76 6.34
C SER A 115 -3.17 -11.95 5.05
N ILE A 116 -4.23 -12.01 4.24
CA ILE A 116 -4.34 -11.27 2.98
C ILE A 116 -4.25 -9.76 3.23
N TYR A 117 -5.03 -9.22 4.16
CA TYR A 117 -4.96 -7.81 4.52
C TYR A 117 -3.58 -7.42 5.05
N ARG A 118 -2.97 -8.25 5.91
CA ARG A 118 -1.63 -7.99 6.43
C ARG A 118 -0.58 -7.93 5.30
N PHE A 119 -0.65 -8.84 4.34
CA PHE A 119 0.28 -8.88 3.21
C PHE A 119 0.09 -7.69 2.28
N ALA A 120 -1.14 -7.39 1.88
CA ALA A 120 -1.46 -6.24 1.05
C ALA A 120 -1.05 -4.93 1.71
N ARG A 121 -1.34 -4.76 3.01
CA ARG A 121 -0.94 -3.56 3.75
C ARG A 121 0.58 -3.39 3.80
N ARG A 122 1.32 -4.46 4.10
CA ARG A 122 2.80 -4.42 4.15
C ARG A 122 3.40 -4.12 2.79
N TYR A 123 2.83 -4.67 1.72
CA TYR A 123 3.23 -4.35 0.35
C TYR A 123 3.05 -2.85 0.09
N CYS A 124 1.84 -2.32 0.28
CA CYS A 124 1.55 -0.90 0.06
C CYS A 124 2.34 0.04 0.97
N GLN A 125 2.61 -0.31 2.23
CA GLN A 125 3.36 0.57 3.14
C GLN A 125 4.85 0.62 2.83
N ARG A 126 5.43 -0.48 2.34
CA ARG A 126 6.88 -0.65 2.20
C ARG A 126 7.44 -0.30 0.84
N GLY A 127 6.58 -0.12 -0.17
CA GLY A 127 7.01 0.15 -1.55
C GLY A 127 7.41 -1.14 -2.24
#